data_AF-A0A2I8VPJ5-F1
#
_entry.id   AF-A0A2I8VPJ5-F1
#
_cell.length_a   1.000
_cell.length_b   1.000
_cell.length_c   1.000
_cell.angle_alpha   90.00
_cell.angle_beta   90.00
_cell.angle_gamma   90.00
#
_symmetry.space_group_name_H-M   'P 1'
#
loop_
_entity.id
_entity.type
_entity.pdbx_description
1 polymer ?
#
loop_
_entity_poly.entity_id
_entity_poly.type
_entity_poly.pdbx_seq_one_letter_code
_entity_poly.pdbx_strand_id
1 'polypeptide(L)'
;MRASLTAGITVYNAGEHHAAHDAWEATWLELESGTDDERFLHGLIQFTAVVYHGRRRNWSGARKLARSAGEYLDGLAADYREVDLTTVRTYLARIAADPEYAERARPPALHHAGREPTAADLSLDALGVAADVVAEEYGFDEDVLARAVGYAREEERTARSQFRALVVDFVREAERRGLVYDRLRDHVQRRRREETDVEGLFE
;
A
#
# COMPACT_ATOMS: atom_id res chain seq x y z
N MET A 1 1.75 -12.75 0.99
CA MET A 1 1.03 -12.28 -0.22
C MET A 1 -0.29 -11.53 0.05
N ARG A 2 -1.39 -12.13 0.56
CA ARG A 2 -2.70 -11.40 0.65
C ARG A 2 -2.64 -10.06 1.42
N ALA A 3 -1.97 -10.02 2.56
CA ALA A 3 -1.82 -8.78 3.34
C ALA A 3 -1.10 -7.68 2.54
N SER A 4 0.07 -8.01 1.99
CA SER A 4 0.84 -7.16 1.07
C SER A 4 0.01 -6.70 -0.15
N LEU A 5 -0.73 -7.62 -0.79
CA LEU A 5 -1.56 -7.30 -1.95
C LEU A 5 -2.61 -6.22 -1.63
N THR A 6 -3.41 -6.46 -0.60
CA THR A 6 -4.47 -5.53 -0.17
C THR A 6 -3.93 -4.22 0.40
N ALA A 7 -2.76 -4.25 1.06
CA ALA A 7 -2.04 -3.07 1.52
C ALA A 7 -1.64 -2.17 0.33
N GLY A 8 -0.92 -2.70 -0.66
CA GLY A 8 -0.49 -1.93 -1.83
C GLY A 8 -1.65 -1.38 -2.65
N ILE A 9 -2.74 -2.16 -2.81
CA ILE A 9 -3.97 -1.68 -3.46
C ILE A 9 -4.56 -0.48 -2.70
N THR A 10 -4.61 -0.56 -1.37
CA THR A 10 -5.15 0.51 -0.52
C THR A 10 -4.28 1.77 -0.59
N VAL A 11 -2.96 1.62 -0.49
CA VAL A 11 -1.98 2.72 -0.59
C VAL A 11 -2.08 3.38 -1.97
N TYR A 12 -2.16 2.57 -3.04
CA TYR A 12 -2.38 3.08 -4.39
C TYR A 12 -3.68 3.88 -4.51
N ASN A 13 -4.82 3.32 -4.04
CA ASN A 13 -6.12 3.99 -4.12
C ASN A 13 -6.17 5.28 -3.27
N ALA A 14 -5.37 5.37 -2.20
CA ALA A 14 -5.20 6.61 -1.42
C ALA A 14 -4.41 7.71 -2.16
N GLY A 15 -3.90 7.41 -3.37
CA GLY A 15 -3.16 8.34 -4.21
C GLY A 15 -1.64 8.26 -4.06
N GLU A 16 -1.14 7.39 -3.17
CA GLU A 16 0.28 7.16 -2.86
C GLU A 16 0.91 6.23 -3.90
N HIS A 17 0.82 6.61 -5.18
CA HIS A 17 1.17 5.73 -6.29
C HIS A 17 2.66 5.38 -6.39
N HIS A 18 3.54 6.17 -5.78
CA HIS A 18 4.96 5.82 -5.74
C HIS A 18 5.15 4.70 -4.70
N ALA A 19 4.96 5.03 -3.43
CA ALA A 19 5.06 4.13 -2.29
C ALA A 19 4.30 2.79 -2.44
N ALA A 20 3.15 2.77 -3.13
CA ALA A 20 2.35 1.56 -3.28
C ALA A 20 3.12 0.33 -3.80
N HIS A 21 4.20 0.50 -4.57
CA HIS A 21 5.00 -0.64 -5.03
C HIS A 21 5.75 -1.36 -3.90
N ASP A 22 6.20 -0.63 -2.87
CA ASP A 22 7.00 -1.18 -1.77
C ASP A 22 6.21 -2.24 -0.98
N ALA A 23 4.88 -2.08 -0.91
CA ALA A 23 4.00 -3.07 -0.31
C ALA A 23 4.10 -4.45 -0.97
N TRP A 24 4.45 -4.52 -2.25
CA TRP A 24 4.55 -5.75 -3.03
C TRP A 24 6.00 -6.20 -3.26
N GLU A 25 6.98 -5.30 -3.20
CA GLU A 25 8.38 -5.57 -3.60
C GLU A 25 8.99 -6.73 -2.80
N ALA A 26 8.89 -6.71 -1.47
CA ALA A 26 9.43 -7.78 -0.64
C ALA A 26 8.83 -9.15 -0.98
N THR A 27 7.50 -9.22 -1.20
CA THR A 27 6.86 -10.48 -1.62
C THR A 27 7.29 -10.88 -3.03
N TRP A 28 7.48 -9.92 -3.94
CA TRP A 28 7.91 -10.20 -5.31
C TRP A 28 9.34 -10.75 -5.38
N LEU A 29 10.28 -10.18 -4.62
CA LEU A 29 11.69 -10.61 -4.58
C LEU A 29 11.88 -12.05 -4.10
N GLU A 30 10.92 -12.59 -3.33
CA GLU A 30 10.92 -13.97 -2.84
C GLU A 30 10.38 -14.99 -3.86
N LEU A 31 9.74 -14.54 -4.93
CA LEU A 31 9.10 -15.44 -5.91
C LEU A 31 10.08 -15.93 -6.96
N GLU A 32 9.87 -17.17 -7.41
CA GLU A 32 10.60 -17.72 -8.54
C GLU A 32 10.22 -16.99 -9.84
N SER A 33 11.23 -16.59 -10.60
CA SER A 33 11.06 -15.86 -11.86
C SER A 33 10.23 -16.64 -12.86
N GLY A 34 9.28 -15.95 -13.51
CA GLY A 34 8.43 -16.54 -14.55
C GLY A 34 7.20 -17.28 -14.03
N THR A 35 7.02 -17.38 -12.71
CA THR A 35 5.74 -17.82 -12.12
C THR A 35 4.64 -16.78 -12.35
N ASP A 36 3.38 -17.22 -12.33
CA ASP A 36 2.24 -16.31 -12.49
C ASP A 36 2.20 -15.22 -11.41
N ASP A 37 2.55 -15.57 -10.17
CA ASP A 37 2.59 -14.61 -9.06
C ASP A 37 3.72 -13.58 -9.21
N GLU A 38 4.90 -14.01 -9.67
CA GLU A 38 6.02 -13.10 -9.91
C GLU A 38 5.63 -12.10 -11.00
N ARG A 39 5.16 -12.61 -12.14
CA ARG A 39 4.69 -11.77 -13.26
C ARG A 39 3.56 -10.83 -12.84
N PHE A 40 2.62 -11.32 -12.04
CA PHE A 40 1.52 -10.52 -11.50
C PHE A 40 2.01 -9.34 -10.66
N LEU A 41 2.84 -9.59 -9.64
CA LEU A 41 3.34 -8.52 -8.77
C LEU A 41 4.27 -7.58 -9.52
N HIS A 42 5.12 -8.09 -10.40
CA HIS A 42 5.99 -7.28 -11.24
C HIS A 42 5.17 -6.33 -12.14
N GLY A 43 4.11 -6.85 -12.77
CA GLY A 43 3.18 -6.06 -13.57
C GLY A 43 2.47 -4.97 -12.76
N LEU A 44 2.03 -5.27 -11.54
CA LEU A 44 1.42 -4.29 -10.65
C LEU A 44 2.42 -3.22 -10.18
N ILE A 45 3.63 -3.60 -9.79
CA ILE A 45 4.72 -2.68 -9.43
C ILE A 45 5.02 -1.72 -10.60
N GLN A 46 5.13 -2.24 -11.81
CA GLN A 46 5.34 -1.35 -12.96
C GLN A 46 4.12 -0.49 -13.27
N PHE A 47 2.90 -0.98 -13.06
CA PHE A 47 1.68 -0.19 -13.24
C PHE A 47 1.64 1.05 -12.32
N THR A 48 2.07 0.93 -11.05
CA THR A 48 2.15 2.09 -10.16
C THR A 48 3.19 3.10 -10.65
N ALA A 49 4.34 2.62 -11.13
CA ALA A 49 5.35 3.44 -11.78
C ALA A 49 4.85 4.14 -13.06
N VAL A 50 4.06 3.47 -13.91
CA VAL A 50 3.41 4.09 -15.08
C VAL A 50 2.62 5.32 -14.68
N VAL A 51 1.81 5.18 -13.62
CA VAL A 51 0.98 6.28 -13.11
C VAL A 51 1.85 7.41 -12.53
N TYR A 52 2.88 7.06 -11.76
CA TYR A 52 3.83 8.02 -11.19
C TYR A 52 4.55 8.85 -12.27
N HIS A 53 5.06 8.20 -13.31
CA HIS A 53 5.71 8.84 -14.44
C HIS A 53 4.75 9.69 -15.27
N GLY A 54 3.52 9.20 -15.52
CA GLY A 54 2.49 9.94 -16.24
C GLY A 54 2.12 11.24 -15.54
N ARG A 55 1.93 11.23 -14.22
CA ARG A 55 1.65 12.45 -13.44
C ARG A 55 2.77 13.49 -13.47
N ARG A 56 4.01 13.05 -13.71
CA ARG A 56 5.21 13.91 -13.80
C ARG A 56 5.56 14.31 -15.24
N ARG A 57 4.66 14.03 -16.20
CA ARG A 57 4.89 14.28 -17.63
C ARG A 57 6.13 13.57 -18.20
N ASN A 58 6.57 12.49 -17.55
CA ASN A 58 7.63 11.64 -18.07
C ASN A 58 7.01 10.62 -19.04
N TRP A 59 6.64 11.10 -20.23
CA TRP A 59 5.88 10.35 -21.23
C TRP A 59 6.64 9.15 -21.78
N SER A 60 7.95 9.29 -21.99
CA SER A 60 8.79 8.20 -22.47
C SER A 60 8.90 7.08 -21.43
N GLY A 61 9.10 7.44 -20.15
CA GLY A 61 9.10 6.50 -19.03
C GLY A 61 7.76 5.79 -18.88
N ALA A 62 6.66 6.54 -18.83
CA ALA A 62 5.31 6.00 -18.71
C ALA A 62 4.98 5.02 -19.85
N ARG A 63 5.29 5.37 -21.10
CA ARG A 63 5.07 4.50 -22.26
C ARG A 63 5.90 3.21 -22.18
N LYS A 64 7.18 3.30 -21.81
CA LYS A 64 8.07 2.14 -21.70
C LYS A 64 7.56 1.16 -20.65
N LEU A 65 7.28 1.66 -19.45
CA LEU A 65 6.75 0.86 -18.35
C LEU A 65 5.36 0.30 -18.70
N ALA A 66 4.53 1.05 -19.41
CA ALA A 66 3.18 0.57 -19.76
C ALA A 66 3.22 -0.65 -20.68
N ARG A 67 4.19 -0.71 -21.60
CA ARG A 67 4.41 -1.88 -22.46
C ARG A 67 4.91 -3.07 -21.65
N SER A 68 5.96 -2.87 -20.85
CA SER A 68 6.56 -3.95 -20.07
C SER A 68 5.59 -4.50 -19.01
N ALA A 69 4.85 -3.65 -18.29
CA ALA A 69 3.82 -4.10 -17.36
C ALA A 69 2.70 -4.88 -18.08
N GLY A 70 2.33 -4.44 -19.29
CA GLY A 70 1.38 -5.16 -20.14
C GLY A 70 1.86 -6.56 -20.52
N GLU A 71 3.15 -6.71 -20.83
CA GLU A 71 3.79 -8.01 -21.13
C GLU A 71 3.81 -8.94 -19.91
N TYR A 72 4.14 -8.41 -18.72
CA TYR A 72 4.10 -9.20 -17.48
C TYR A 72 2.69 -9.69 -17.16
N LEU A 73 1.69 -8.82 -17.33
CA LEU A 73 0.31 -9.18 -17.05
C LEU A 73 -0.32 -10.01 -18.17
N ASP A 74 0.29 -10.18 -19.34
CA ASP A 74 -0.32 -10.92 -20.44
C ASP A 74 -0.53 -12.40 -20.11
N GLY A 75 -1.62 -12.99 -20.61
CA GLY A 75 -1.97 -14.38 -20.37
C GLY A 75 -2.51 -14.74 -18.98
N LEU A 76 -2.39 -13.88 -17.97
CA LEU A 76 -3.03 -14.10 -16.66
C LEU A 76 -4.56 -13.98 -16.75
N ALA A 77 -5.29 -14.64 -15.85
CA ALA A 77 -6.75 -14.49 -15.75
C ALA A 77 -7.17 -13.02 -15.53
N ALA A 78 -8.35 -12.63 -16.02
CA ALA A 78 -8.84 -11.25 -15.93
C ALA A 78 -9.06 -10.79 -14.47
N ASP A 79 -9.28 -11.74 -13.56
CA ASP A 79 -9.51 -11.59 -12.13
C ASP A 79 -8.41 -12.30 -11.30
N TYR A 80 -7.19 -12.40 -11.84
CA TYR A 80 -6.09 -13.09 -11.18
C TYR A 80 -5.85 -12.54 -9.76
N ARG A 81 -5.76 -13.42 -8.77
CA ARG A 81 -5.67 -13.06 -7.34
C ARG A 81 -6.80 -12.12 -6.87
N GLU A 82 -7.99 -12.28 -7.45
CA GLU A 82 -9.18 -11.47 -7.17
C GLU A 82 -9.03 -9.99 -7.57
N VAL A 83 -8.01 -9.63 -8.37
CA VAL A 83 -7.76 -8.26 -8.85
C VAL A 83 -8.25 -8.08 -10.28
N ASP A 84 -8.97 -6.98 -10.54
CA ASP A 84 -9.45 -6.64 -11.89
C ASP A 84 -8.28 -6.20 -12.80
N LEU A 85 -7.66 -7.18 -13.46
CA LEU A 85 -6.60 -6.94 -14.44
C LEU A 85 -7.14 -6.41 -15.76
N THR A 86 -8.44 -6.52 -16.04
CA THR A 86 -9.03 -5.96 -17.28
C THR A 86 -8.91 -4.44 -17.27
N THR A 87 -9.26 -3.81 -16.15
CA THR A 87 -9.13 -2.36 -15.96
C THR A 87 -7.67 -1.91 -16.03
N VAL A 88 -6.76 -2.63 -15.36
CA VAL A 88 -5.32 -2.34 -15.37
C VAL A 88 -4.74 -2.42 -16.78
N ARG A 89 -4.96 -3.54 -17.50
CA ARG A 89 -4.48 -3.74 -18.87
C ARG A 89 -5.04 -2.71 -19.84
N THR A 90 -6.32 -2.33 -19.68
CA THR A 90 -6.93 -1.29 -20.51
C THR A 90 -6.24 0.06 -20.33
N TYR A 91 -5.93 0.44 -19.10
CA TYR A 91 -5.20 1.68 -18.83
C TYR A 91 -3.76 1.63 -19.38
N LEU A 92 -3.05 0.52 -19.16
CA LEU A 92 -1.71 0.31 -19.69
C LEU A 92 -1.66 0.43 -21.22
N ALA A 93 -2.60 -0.20 -21.93
CA ALA A 93 -2.71 -0.12 -23.38
C ALA A 93 -2.93 1.32 -23.86
N ARG A 94 -3.77 2.11 -23.17
CA ARG A 94 -3.98 3.53 -23.49
C ARG A 94 -2.71 4.36 -23.33
N ILE A 95 -1.99 4.20 -22.21
CA ILE A 95 -0.73 4.92 -21.97
C ILE A 95 0.38 4.48 -22.94
N ALA A 96 0.45 3.19 -23.28
CA ALA A 96 1.42 2.67 -24.23
C ALA A 96 1.23 3.26 -25.64
N ALA A 97 -0.03 3.49 -26.05
CA ALA A 97 -0.39 4.14 -27.31
C ALA A 97 -0.17 5.66 -27.25
N ASP A 98 -0.66 6.31 -26.18
CA ASP A 98 -0.70 7.76 -26.01
C ASP A 98 -0.40 8.11 -24.54
N PRO A 99 0.87 8.38 -24.17
CA PRO A 99 1.24 8.63 -22.78
C PRO A 99 0.67 9.93 -22.21
N GLU A 100 0.34 10.91 -23.06
CA GLU A 100 -0.36 12.14 -22.64
C GLU A 100 -1.81 11.87 -22.23
N TYR A 101 -2.34 10.65 -22.46
CA TYR A 101 -3.63 10.23 -21.91
C TYR A 101 -3.69 10.37 -20.39
N ALA A 102 -2.56 10.26 -19.68
CA ALA A 102 -2.48 10.48 -18.23
C ALA A 102 -2.90 11.90 -17.79
N GLU A 103 -2.86 12.92 -18.66
CA GLU A 103 -3.36 14.25 -18.32
C GLU A 103 -4.89 14.35 -18.41
N ARG A 104 -5.50 13.50 -19.24
CA ARG A 104 -6.93 13.57 -19.60
C ARG A 104 -7.77 12.61 -18.78
N ALA A 105 -7.15 11.68 -18.06
CA ALA A 105 -7.84 10.65 -17.31
C ALA A 105 -7.23 10.46 -15.92
N ARG A 106 -8.10 10.15 -14.95
CA ARG A 106 -7.64 9.68 -13.65
C ARG A 106 -7.11 8.25 -13.79
N PRO A 107 -6.05 7.89 -13.06
CA PRO A 107 -5.66 6.50 -12.88
C PRO A 107 -6.85 5.70 -12.31
N PRO A 108 -7.08 4.46 -12.79
CA PRO A 108 -8.22 3.67 -12.33
C PRO A 108 -7.99 3.19 -10.90
N ALA A 109 -9.04 3.16 -10.09
CA ALA A 109 -8.98 2.51 -8.78
C ALA A 109 -8.79 1.00 -8.95
N LEU A 110 -7.92 0.41 -8.12
CA LEU A 110 -7.69 -1.02 -8.06
C LEU A 110 -8.75 -1.68 -7.17
N HIS A 111 -9.32 -2.77 -7.67
CA HIS A 111 -10.32 -3.55 -6.95
C HIS A 111 -9.74 -4.91 -6.55
N HIS A 112 -10.12 -5.39 -5.37
CA HIS A 112 -9.83 -6.74 -4.89
C HIS A 112 -11.14 -7.39 -4.43
N ALA A 113 -11.44 -8.58 -4.93
CA ALA A 113 -12.70 -9.30 -4.71
C ALA A 113 -13.95 -8.42 -5.01
N GLY A 114 -13.87 -7.63 -6.09
CA GLY A 114 -14.96 -6.76 -6.55
C GLY A 114 -15.23 -5.52 -5.70
N ARG A 115 -14.34 -5.19 -4.75
CA ARG A 115 -14.44 -4.00 -3.88
C ARG A 115 -13.20 -3.13 -4.01
N GLU A 116 -13.34 -1.85 -3.73
CA GLU A 116 -12.21 -0.93 -3.54
C GLU A 116 -11.80 -1.00 -2.06
N PRO A 117 -10.66 -1.65 -1.71
CA PRO A 117 -10.24 -1.77 -0.32
C PRO A 117 -9.89 -0.40 0.26
N THR A 118 -10.33 -0.13 1.49
CA THR A 118 -9.94 1.06 2.25
C THR A 118 -9.07 0.67 3.44
N ALA A 119 -8.31 1.62 3.99
CA ALA A 119 -7.48 1.38 5.18
C ALA A 119 -8.31 0.86 6.38
N ALA A 120 -9.58 1.28 6.48
CA ALA A 120 -10.48 0.83 7.53
C ALA A 120 -10.90 -0.64 7.38
N ASP A 121 -10.84 -1.21 6.18
CA ASP A 121 -11.21 -2.61 5.89
C ASP A 121 -10.04 -3.58 6.03
N LEU A 122 -8.81 -3.06 6.16
CA LEU A 122 -7.61 -3.88 6.25
C LEU A 122 -7.56 -4.68 7.57
N SER A 123 -7.05 -5.92 7.46
CA SER A 123 -6.56 -6.65 8.63
C SER A 123 -5.37 -5.91 9.25
N LEU A 124 -5.06 -6.14 10.52
CA LEU A 124 -3.91 -5.48 11.15
C LEU A 124 -2.58 -5.79 10.47
N ASP A 125 -2.43 -6.99 9.89
CA ASP A 125 -1.23 -7.33 9.11
C ASP A 125 -1.10 -6.49 7.84
N ALA A 126 -2.21 -6.33 7.09
CA ALA A 126 -2.20 -5.49 5.89
C ALA A 126 -2.10 -4.01 6.22
N LEU A 127 -2.74 -3.56 7.31
CA LEU A 127 -2.65 -2.19 7.80
C LEU A 127 -1.24 -1.85 8.25
N GLY A 128 -0.53 -2.80 8.86
CA GLY A 128 0.88 -2.66 9.21
C GLY A 128 1.76 -2.44 7.99
N VAL A 129 1.63 -3.29 6.96
CA VAL A 129 2.36 -3.10 5.69
C VAL A 129 2.04 -1.74 5.05
N ALA A 130 0.77 -1.34 5.03
CA ALA A 130 0.38 -0.05 4.47
C ALA A 130 0.98 1.14 5.25
N ALA A 131 1.02 1.04 6.59
CA ALA A 131 1.59 2.08 7.43
C ALA A 131 3.11 2.17 7.30
N ASP A 132 3.79 1.02 7.19
CA ASP A 132 5.23 0.90 7.00
C ASP A 132 5.68 1.59 5.70
N VAL A 133 5.06 1.21 4.58
CA VAL A 133 5.29 1.79 3.26
C VAL A 133 5.07 3.31 3.24
N VAL A 134 4.00 3.79 3.88
CA VAL A 134 3.72 5.22 3.98
C VAL A 134 4.70 5.91 4.94
N ALA A 135 5.17 5.24 5.98
CA ALA A 135 6.16 5.80 6.88
C ALA A 135 7.49 6.01 6.18
N GLU A 136 7.96 5.00 5.44
CA GLU A 136 9.21 5.05 4.67
C GLU A 136 9.20 6.18 3.63
N GLU A 137 8.17 6.26 2.77
CA GLU A 137 8.06 7.28 1.71
C GLU A 137 8.17 8.72 2.26
N TYR A 138 7.63 8.97 3.45
CA TYR A 138 7.55 10.30 4.04
C TYR A 138 8.54 10.53 5.21
N GLY A 139 9.41 9.55 5.50
CA GLY A 139 10.44 9.65 6.54
C GLY A 139 9.92 9.69 7.98
N PHE A 140 8.80 9.02 8.25
CA PHE A 140 8.31 8.79 9.61
C PHE A 140 9.05 7.61 10.26
N ASP A 141 9.08 7.56 11.59
CA ASP A 141 9.71 6.46 12.32
C ASP A 141 8.83 5.20 12.23
N GLU A 142 9.18 4.28 11.33
CA GLU A 142 8.52 2.97 11.14
C GLU A 142 8.37 2.20 12.46
N ASP A 143 9.32 2.37 13.37
CA ASP A 143 9.38 1.71 14.66
C ASP A 143 8.26 2.18 15.60
N VAL A 144 7.74 3.41 15.42
CA VAL A 144 6.53 3.92 16.09
C VAL A 144 5.28 3.27 15.50
N LEU A 145 5.20 3.14 14.18
CA LEU A 145 4.05 2.54 13.48
C LEU A 145 3.95 1.04 13.79
N ALA A 146 5.07 0.32 13.76
CA ALA A 146 5.14 -1.10 14.10
C ALA A 146 4.66 -1.36 15.53
N ARG A 147 5.06 -0.51 16.49
CA ARG A 147 4.57 -0.59 17.88
C ARG A 147 3.09 -0.27 18.00
N ALA A 148 2.61 0.76 17.32
CA ALA A 148 1.18 1.07 17.30
C ALA A 148 0.34 -0.09 16.75
N VAL A 149 0.79 -0.77 15.68
CA VAL A 149 0.14 -1.97 15.16
C VAL A 149 0.19 -3.12 16.18
N GLY A 150 1.30 -3.28 16.89
CA GLY A 150 1.42 -4.21 18.01
C GLY A 150 0.37 -3.95 19.10
N TYR A 151 0.25 -2.71 19.56
CA TYR A 151 -0.77 -2.32 20.54
C TYR A 151 -2.20 -2.46 20.00
N ALA A 152 -2.43 -2.20 18.71
CA ALA A 152 -3.72 -2.43 18.09
C ALA A 152 -4.13 -3.92 18.14
N ARG A 153 -3.18 -4.85 17.97
CA ARG A 153 -3.43 -6.31 18.12
C ARG A 153 -3.78 -6.68 19.56
N GLU A 154 -3.17 -6.02 20.54
CA GLU A 154 -3.54 -6.21 21.95
C GLU A 154 -4.94 -5.68 22.25
N GLU A 155 -5.30 -4.54 21.66
CA GLU A 155 -6.62 -3.91 21.81
C GLU A 155 -7.77 -4.76 21.26
N GLU A 156 -7.56 -5.62 20.26
CA GLU A 156 -8.60 -6.50 19.67
C GLU A 156 -9.30 -7.40 20.71
N ARG A 157 -8.62 -7.72 21.82
CA ARG A 157 -9.18 -8.50 22.93
C ARG A 157 -9.95 -7.64 23.94
N THR A 158 -10.14 -6.35 23.64
CA THR A 158 -10.71 -5.35 24.54
C THR A 158 -11.79 -4.54 23.82
N ALA A 159 -12.43 -3.60 24.54
CA ALA A 159 -13.34 -2.63 23.93
C ALA A 159 -12.63 -1.38 23.35
N ARG A 160 -11.28 -1.34 23.37
CA ARG A 160 -10.48 -0.23 22.86
C ARG A 160 -10.11 -0.47 21.40
N SER A 161 -9.91 0.59 20.64
CA SER A 161 -9.46 0.55 19.25
C SER A 161 -8.67 1.81 18.87
N GLN A 162 -8.03 2.45 19.86
CA GLN A 162 -7.38 3.74 19.69
C GLN A 162 -6.20 3.65 18.72
N PHE A 163 -5.33 2.65 18.90
CA PHE A 163 -4.17 2.49 18.04
C PHE A 163 -4.57 2.11 16.62
N ARG A 164 -5.55 1.21 16.47
CA ARG A 164 -6.09 0.85 15.15
C ARG A 164 -6.64 2.08 14.43
N ALA A 165 -7.45 2.90 15.10
CA ALA A 165 -8.03 4.09 14.50
C ALA A 165 -6.96 5.08 14.03
N LEU A 166 -5.93 5.33 14.86
CA LEU A 166 -4.84 6.23 14.49
C LEU A 166 -3.98 5.71 13.33
N VAL A 167 -3.72 4.41 13.26
CA VAL A 167 -2.98 3.82 12.12
C VAL A 167 -3.82 3.89 10.84
N VAL A 168 -5.14 3.65 10.92
CA VAL A 168 -6.06 3.84 9.78
C VAL A 168 -6.04 5.29 9.29
N ASP A 169 -6.15 6.26 10.21
CA ASP A 169 -6.11 7.68 9.88
C ASP A 169 -4.76 8.08 9.28
N PHE A 170 -3.65 7.51 9.77
CA PHE A 170 -2.30 7.78 9.25
C PHE A 170 -2.16 7.35 7.78
N VAL A 171 -2.65 6.15 7.44
CA VAL A 171 -2.64 5.66 6.05
C VAL A 171 -3.56 6.48 5.15
N ARG A 172 -4.77 6.83 5.63
CA ARG A 172 -5.82 7.46 4.82
C ARG A 172 -5.68 8.96 4.65
N GLU A 173 -5.24 9.71 5.67
CA GLU A 173 -5.33 11.17 5.70
C GLU A 173 -4.01 11.85 5.29
N ALA A 174 -3.67 11.81 4.00
CA ALA A 174 -2.42 12.39 3.49
C ALA A 174 -2.16 13.84 3.92
N GLU A 175 -3.19 14.70 3.91
CA GLU A 175 -3.08 16.12 4.29
C GLU A 175 -2.83 16.34 5.80
N ARG A 176 -3.21 15.38 6.64
CA ARG A 176 -3.13 15.48 8.12
C ARG A 176 -2.15 14.48 8.73
N ARG A 177 -1.47 13.70 7.90
CA ARG A 177 -0.63 12.56 8.29
C ARG A 177 0.37 12.90 9.39
N GLY A 178 1.05 14.06 9.30
CA GLY A 178 1.98 14.52 10.33
C GLY A 178 1.34 14.71 11.71
N LEU A 179 0.13 15.31 11.76
CA LEU A 179 -0.60 15.50 13.02
C LEU A 179 -1.09 14.17 13.61
N VAL A 180 -1.56 13.27 12.75
CA VAL A 180 -1.98 11.92 13.17
C VAL A 180 -0.78 11.15 13.73
N TYR A 181 0.36 11.23 13.05
CA TYR A 181 1.61 10.60 13.47
C TYR A 181 2.10 11.14 14.82
N ASP A 182 2.11 12.46 15.04
CA ASP A 182 2.52 13.04 16.32
C ASP A 182 1.64 12.52 17.47
N ARG A 183 0.32 12.49 17.25
CA ARG A 183 -0.62 11.93 18.23
C ARG A 183 -0.37 10.45 18.48
N LEU A 184 -0.16 9.67 17.43
CA LEU A 184 0.13 8.24 17.52
C LEU A 184 1.42 7.99 18.32
N ARG A 185 2.48 8.74 18.02
CA ARG A 185 3.75 8.69 18.74
C ARG A 185 3.56 8.97 20.23
N ASP A 186 2.80 9.99 20.60
CA ASP A 186 2.54 10.33 22.00
C ASP A 186 1.80 9.20 22.73
N HIS A 187 0.82 8.56 22.07
CA HIS A 187 0.12 7.40 22.61
C HIS A 187 1.04 6.19 22.78
N VAL A 188 1.90 5.90 21.79
CA VAL A 188 2.90 4.83 21.87
C VAL A 188 3.88 5.08 23.02
N GLN A 189 4.42 6.30 23.14
CA GLN A 189 5.34 6.66 24.21
C GLN A 189 4.71 6.53 25.60
N ARG A 190 3.46 6.97 25.75
CA ARG A 190 2.72 6.83 27.01
C ARG A 190 2.55 5.37 27.39
N ARG A 191 2.11 4.54 26.45
CA ARG A 191 1.89 3.10 26.65
C ARG A 191 3.18 2.38 27.05
N ARG A 192 4.30 2.70 26.40
CA ARG A 192 5.62 2.16 26.75
C ARG A 192 6.05 2.50 28.18
N ARG A 193 5.81 3.74 28.63
CA ARG A 193 6.13 4.13 30.02
C ARG A 193 5.30 3.32 31.02
N GLU A 194 4.01 3.17 30.76
CA GLU A 194 3.13 2.34 31.60
C GLU A 194 3.60 0.88 31.68
N GLU A 195 4.11 0.31 30.58
CA GLU A 195 4.67 -1.05 30.55
C GLU A 195 5.97 -1.17 31.36
N THR A 196 6.91 -0.24 31.18
CA THR A 196 8.18 -0.22 31.94
C THR A 196 7.96 0.02 33.44
N ASP A 197 7.02 0.90 33.80
CA ASP A 197 6.66 1.14 35.20
C ASP A 197 6.07 -0.12 35.85
N VAL A 198 5.33 -0.94 35.10
CA VAL A 198 4.78 -2.21 35.59
C VAL A 198 5.87 -3.28 35.72
N GLU A 199 6.79 -3.41 34.75
CA GLU A 199 7.90 -4.36 34.82
C GLU A 199 8.81 -4.08 36.04
N GLY A 200 9.13 -2.81 36.30
CA GLY A 200 9.93 -2.41 37.46
C GLY A 200 9.27 -2.60 38.83
N LEU A 201 7.98 -2.96 38.90
CA LEU A 201 7.28 -3.29 40.15
C LEU A 201 7.42 -4.78 40.53
N PHE A 202 7.93 -5.62 39.64
CA PHE A 202 8.10 -7.07 39.86
C PHE A 202 9.57 -7.53 39.95
N GLU A 203 10.53 -6.60 39.93
CA GLU A 203 11.95 -6.80 40.29
C GLU A 203 12.22 -6.46 41.76
#